data_AF-A0A3S4GE07-F1
#
_entry.id   AF-A0A3S4GE07-F1
#
_cell.length_a   1.000
_cell.length_b   1.000
_cell.length_c   1.000
_cell.angle_alpha   90.00
_cell.angle_beta   90.00
_cell.angle_gamma   90.00
#
_symmetry.space_group_name_H-M   'P 1'
#
loop_
_entity.id
_entity.type
_entity.pdbx_description
1 polymer ?
#
loop_
_entity_poly.entity_id
_entity_poly.type
_entity_poly.pdbx_seq_one_letter_code
_entity_poly.pdbx_strand_id
1 'polypeptide(L)'
;MPWGKTLQDTCATFVSQAALDDGVKEKAGLERQVIAINNCRSVTKRDLVRNSATPHIEVDPETFAVKVDGEHATCNPVTTAVMNQKYFFG
;
A
#
# COMPACT_ATOMS: atom_id res chain seq x y z
N MET A 1 -13.51 4.00 22.67
CA MET A 1 -12.81 5.01 21.84
C MET A 1 -11.34 4.93 22.17
N PRO A 2 -10.41 5.31 21.28
CA PRO A 2 -9.05 5.57 21.73
C PRO A 2 -9.07 6.75 22.70
N TRP A 3 -8.50 6.57 23.91
CA TRP A 3 -8.47 7.59 24.96
C TRP A 3 -7.06 7.72 25.55
N GLY A 4 -6.74 8.92 26.04
CA GLY A 4 -5.54 9.18 26.84
C GLY A 4 -4.24 8.83 26.12
N LYS A 5 -3.20 8.53 26.91
CA LYS A 5 -1.84 8.19 26.42
C LYS A 5 -1.78 6.86 25.66
N THR A 6 -2.77 5.98 25.87
CA THR A 6 -2.82 4.66 25.22
C THR A 6 -2.88 4.78 23.70
N LEU A 7 -3.47 5.86 23.15
CA LEU A 7 -3.47 6.08 21.71
C LEU A 7 -2.04 6.21 21.17
N GLN A 8 -1.17 6.96 21.86
CA GLN A 8 0.21 7.14 21.48
C GLN A 8 1.01 5.84 21.67
N ASP A 9 0.76 5.12 22.77
CA ASP A 9 1.49 3.88 23.11
C ASP A 9 1.15 2.71 22.18
N THR A 10 -0.06 2.68 21.60
CA THR A 10 -0.53 1.59 20.73
C THR A 10 -0.37 1.89 19.23
N CYS A 11 0.15 3.07 18.89
CA CYS A 11 0.32 3.50 17.51
C CYS A 11 1.79 3.77 17.19
N ALA A 12 2.26 3.32 16.04
CA ALA A 12 3.62 3.57 15.56
C ALA A 12 3.67 4.71 14.53
N THR A 13 4.77 5.46 14.55
CA THR A 13 5.20 6.39 13.51
C THR A 13 6.44 5.80 12.84
N PHE A 14 6.30 5.38 11.59
CA PHE A 14 7.41 4.82 10.82
C PHE A 14 8.26 5.93 10.21
N VAL A 15 9.57 5.88 10.40
CA VAL A 15 10.54 6.89 9.94
C VAL A 15 11.70 6.23 9.19
N SER A 16 12.54 7.02 8.50
CA SER A 16 13.81 6.51 7.97
C SER A 16 14.80 6.21 9.10
N GLN A 17 15.71 5.27 8.88
CA GLN A 17 16.78 4.97 9.85
C GLN A 17 17.58 6.23 10.21
N ALA A 18 17.95 7.05 9.21
CA ALA A 18 18.69 8.29 9.44
C ALA A 18 17.95 9.29 10.35
N ALA A 19 16.63 9.40 10.24
CA ALA A 19 15.84 10.29 11.10
C ALA A 19 15.75 9.74 12.54
N LEU A 20 15.63 8.42 12.69
CA LEU A 20 15.66 7.79 14.00
C LEU A 20 17.02 8.02 14.68
N ASP A 21 18.12 7.83 13.95
CA ASP A 21 19.49 8.04 14.43
C ASP A 21 19.76 9.52 14.78
N ASP A 22 19.13 10.45 14.06
CA ASP A 22 19.18 11.89 14.33
C ASP A 22 18.29 12.34 15.52
N GLY A 23 17.58 11.42 16.18
CA GLY A 23 16.74 11.74 17.35
C GLY A 23 15.44 12.47 16.98
N VAL A 24 14.82 12.12 15.85
CA VAL A 24 13.57 12.76 15.38
C VAL A 24 12.45 12.68 16.41
N LYS A 25 12.43 11.63 17.24
CA LYS A 25 11.40 11.48 18.28
C LYS A 25 11.44 12.64 19.25
N GLU A 26 12.62 12.97 19.76
CA GLU A 26 12.84 14.05 20.71
C GLU A 26 12.70 15.41 20.03
N LYS A 27 13.35 15.58 18.87
CA LYS A 27 13.35 16.85 18.11
C LYS A 27 11.95 17.28 17.68
N ALA A 28 11.09 16.33 17.32
CA ALA A 28 9.72 16.61 16.89
C ALA A 28 8.67 16.41 18.01
N GLY A 29 9.09 16.08 19.24
CA GLY A 29 8.18 15.91 20.38
C GLY A 29 7.18 14.76 20.22
N LEU A 30 7.59 13.66 19.59
CA LEU A 30 6.71 12.51 19.32
C LEU A 30 6.55 11.63 20.55
N GLU A 31 5.32 11.51 21.04
CA GLU A 31 4.98 10.59 22.13
C GLU A 31 4.78 9.13 21.64
N ARG A 32 4.43 8.95 20.37
CA ARG A 32 4.20 7.64 19.74
C ARG A 32 5.45 6.77 19.72
N GLN A 33 5.26 5.47 19.53
CA GLN A 33 6.38 4.59 19.16
C GLN A 33 6.97 5.06 17.83
N VAL A 34 8.29 5.24 17.75
CA VAL A 34 8.97 5.64 16.51
C VAL A 34 9.84 4.47 16.05
N ILE A 35 9.56 3.97 14.84
CA ILE A 35 10.17 2.73 14.33
C ILE A 35 10.83 3.02 12.98
N ALA A 36 12.12 2.68 12.84
CA ALA A 36 12.81 2.82 11.56
C ALA A 36 12.34 1.74 10.57
N ILE A 37 11.99 2.16 9.35
CA ILE A 37 11.76 1.24 8.23
C ILE A 37 13.07 0.65 7.74
N ASN A 38 13.04 -0.61 7.30
CA ASN A 38 14.19 -1.34 6.76
C ASN A 38 13.79 -2.23 5.59
N ASN A 39 14.78 -2.88 4.95
CA ASN A 39 14.60 -3.85 3.86
C ASN A 39 13.80 -3.34 2.63
N CYS A 40 13.81 -2.03 2.37
CA CYS A 40 13.03 -1.45 1.26
C CYS A 40 13.70 -1.55 -0.12
N ARG A 41 14.97 -1.98 -0.21
CA ARG A 41 15.75 -1.97 -1.47
C ARG A 41 16.10 -3.35 -2.00
N SER A 42 15.96 -4.39 -1.17
CA SER A 42 16.25 -5.77 -1.53
C SER A 42 15.01 -6.52 -2.04
N VAL A 43 13.81 -6.04 -1.71
CA VAL A 43 12.55 -6.67 -2.13
C VAL A 43 12.28 -6.46 -3.62
N THR A 44 11.70 -7.49 -4.23
CA THR A 44 11.34 -7.59 -5.64
C THR A 44 9.86 -7.94 -5.77
N LYS A 45 9.34 -8.02 -7.01
CA LYS A 45 7.97 -8.49 -7.26
C LYS A 45 7.72 -9.89 -6.65
N ARG A 46 8.75 -10.73 -6.55
CA ARG A 46 8.64 -12.10 -6.03
C ARG A 46 8.34 -12.17 -4.54
N ASP A 47 8.71 -11.15 -3.79
CA ASP A 47 8.51 -11.09 -2.34
C ASP A 47 7.06 -10.72 -1.97
N LEU A 48 6.22 -10.32 -2.95
CA LEU A 48 4.81 -10.04 -2.72
C LEU A 48 4.00 -11.34 -2.57
N VAL A 49 3.51 -11.57 -1.35
CA VAL A 49 2.69 -12.73 -1.00
C VAL A 49 1.43 -12.80 -1.87
N ARG A 50 1.24 -13.93 -2.55
CA ARG A 50 0.12 -14.23 -3.47
C ARG A 50 0.05 -13.34 -4.73
N ASN A 51 1.00 -12.42 -4.96
CA ASN A 51 0.92 -11.40 -6.02
C ASN A 51 2.27 -11.14 -6.71
N SER A 52 2.99 -12.22 -7.04
CA SER A 52 4.37 -12.18 -7.53
C SER A 52 4.55 -12.30 -9.05
N ALA A 53 3.47 -12.36 -9.84
CA ALA A 53 3.54 -12.56 -11.28
C ALA A 53 4.24 -11.39 -12.02
N THR A 54 5.04 -11.74 -13.02
CA THR A 54 5.73 -10.82 -13.94
C THR A 54 5.52 -11.27 -15.40
N PRO A 55 4.28 -11.19 -15.94
CA PRO A 55 3.99 -11.59 -17.31
C PRO A 55 4.54 -10.59 -18.33
N HIS A 56 4.57 -10.97 -19.61
CA HIS A 56 4.84 -10.05 -20.70
C HIS A 56 3.59 -9.22 -21.00
N ILE A 57 3.72 -7.89 -21.03
CA ILE A 57 2.61 -6.96 -21.23
C ILE A 57 2.87 -6.12 -22.48
N GLU A 58 1.90 -6.12 -23.38
CA GLU A 58 1.92 -5.30 -24.60
C GLU A 58 0.71 -4.38 -24.63
N VAL A 59 0.92 -3.14 -25.10
CA VAL A 59 -0.15 -2.14 -25.27
C VAL A 59 -0.10 -1.63 -26.69
N ASP A 60 -1.22 -1.74 -27.40
CA ASP A 60 -1.41 -1.16 -28.72
C ASP A 60 -1.56 0.38 -28.60
N PRO A 61 -0.69 1.19 -29.23
CA PRO A 61 -0.65 2.63 -29.01
C PRO A 61 -1.81 3.40 -29.67
N GLU A 62 -2.48 2.81 -30.67
CA GLU A 62 -3.60 3.43 -31.37
C GLU A 62 -4.96 3.13 -30.71
N THR A 63 -5.15 1.89 -30.24
CA THR A 63 -6.44 1.40 -29.72
C THR A 63 -6.46 1.24 -28.21
N PHE A 64 -5.30 1.30 -27.55
CA PHE A 64 -5.10 1.02 -26.13
C PHE A 64 -5.46 -0.42 -25.71
N ALA A 65 -5.55 -1.34 -26.67
CA ALA A 65 -5.74 -2.75 -26.38
C ALA A 65 -4.54 -3.29 -25.59
N VAL A 66 -4.80 -3.93 -24.45
CA VAL A 66 -3.78 -4.54 -23.59
C VAL A 66 -3.77 -6.05 -23.80
N LYS A 67 -2.57 -6.62 -24.00
CA LYS A 67 -2.35 -8.07 -24.00
C LYS A 67 -1.44 -8.48 -22.86
N VAL A 68 -1.76 -9.59 -22.22
CA VAL A 68 -0.94 -10.24 -21.19
C VAL A 68 -0.60 -11.63 -21.70
N ASP A 69 0.69 -11.92 -21.87
CA ASP A 69 1.19 -13.16 -22.48
C ASP A 69 0.50 -13.50 -23.82
N GLY A 70 0.19 -12.47 -24.61
CA GLY A 70 -0.46 -12.56 -25.92
C GLY A 70 -2.00 -12.58 -25.90
N GLU A 71 -2.62 -12.70 -24.72
CA GLU A 71 -4.08 -12.74 -24.57
C GLU A 71 -4.66 -11.36 -24.25
N HIS A 72 -5.77 -10.98 -24.90
CA HIS A 72 -6.40 -9.68 -24.70
C HIS A 72 -7.05 -9.58 -23.31
N ALA A 73 -6.54 -8.68 -22.47
CA ALA A 73 -7.00 -8.50 -21.10
C ALA A 73 -8.13 -7.46 -21.03
N THR A 74 -9.38 -7.92 -20.94
CA THR A 74 -10.57 -7.05 -20.87
C THR A 74 -11.66 -7.61 -19.97
N CYS A 75 -12.59 -6.76 -19.53
CA CYS A 75 -13.79 -7.16 -18.83
C CYS A 75 -14.94 -6.18 -19.11
N ASN A 76 -16.18 -6.69 -19.03
CA ASN A 76 -17.36 -5.83 -19.15
C ASN A 76 -17.56 -5.02 -17.86
N PRO A 77 -18.06 -3.79 -17.96
CA PRO A 77 -18.40 -3.00 -16.79
C PRO A 77 -19.52 -3.66 -15.99
N VAL A 78 -19.46 -3.52 -14.66
CA VAL A 78 -20.54 -3.93 -13.75
C VAL A 78 -21.46 -2.74 -13.45
N THR A 79 -22.77 -2.97 -13.44
CA THR A 79 -23.77 -1.92 -13.13
C THR A 79 -24.08 -1.83 -11.64
N THR A 80 -23.72 -2.83 -10.85
CA THR A 80 -23.96 -2.87 -9.40
C THR A 80 -22.83 -3.66 -8.73
N ALA A 81 -22.28 -3.10 -7.64
CA ALA A 81 -21.25 -3.73 -6.84
C ALA A 81 -21.83 -4.28 -5.52
N VAL A 82 -21.28 -5.41 -5.06
CA VAL A 82 -21.51 -5.92 -3.70
C VAL A 82 -20.82 -5.01 -2.68
N MET A 83 -21.23 -5.09 -1.41
CA MET A 83 -20.69 -4.25 -0.32
C MET A 83 -20.87 -2.73 -0.54
N ASN A 84 -21.91 -2.33 -1.29
CA ASN A 84 -22.21 -0.92 -1.57
C ASN A 84 -23.54 -0.48 -0.93
N GLN A 85 -24.55 -0.06 -1.72
CA GLN A 85 -25.84 0.51 -1.28
C GLN A 85 -26.56 -0.28 -0.18
N LYS A 86 -26.33 -1.60 -0.07
CA LYS A 86 -26.88 -2.43 1.01
C LYS A 86 -26.37 -2.06 2.41
N TYR A 87 -25.18 -1.45 2.50
CA TYR A 87 -24.48 -1.19 3.76
C TYR A 87 -24.25 0.29 4.04
N PHE A 88 -24.34 1.16 3.03
CA PHE A 88 -24.08 2.59 3.16
C PHE A 88 -25.34 3.39 2.85
N PHE A 89 -25.66 4.34 3.75
CA PHE A 89 -26.80 5.25 3.62
C PHE A 89 -26.51 6.49 2.76
N GLY A 90 -25.22 6.87 2.65
CA GLY A 90 -24.77 8.10 2.01
C GLY A 90 -25.03 8.18 0.51
#